data_AF-A0A969F381-F1
#
_entry.id   AF-A0A969F381-F1
#
_cell.length_a   1.000
_cell.length_b   1.000
_cell.length_c   1.000
_cell.angle_alpha   90.00
_cell.angle_beta   90.00
_cell.angle_gamma   90.00
#
_symmetry.space_group_name_H-M   'P 1'
#
loop_
_entity.id
_entity.type
_entity.pdbx_description
1 polymer ?
#
loop_
_entity_poly.entity_id
_entity_poly.type
_entity_poly.pdbx_seq_one_letter_code
_entity_poly.pdbx_strand_id
1 'polypeptide(L)'
;MPRQLTIRGGRLVFSWGIITLAAFASLLVIVMNASTSALIPLYAIGVFLSFTISQTGMVVRLRKIGRLKPGESVQGLETVMTYDPRWRLKMVVSGFGAVCTGIVMMIFAITKFTSGAWFVIVLIPVLVFLFFRVHHHYKDVAHALSLRDKTYDIAVHPVQTVVLVDGVHSGTIELVNFAKSLQHPWHAVHIGVNPEKSQKVQDLWDEVIGEGELVVVSSPYRQLNRPIRNYVENLLRENPDSYVHVVVGHLAMDNVWKQALHQNSVIIFNLALNGLERVVLTIVPHQIGRQQNGGEVVDRNMLTKADLRRTDSGNR
;
A
#
# COMPACT_ATOMS: atom_id res chain seq x y z
N MET A 1 -11.70 -0.05 8.17
CA MET A 1 -10.54 0.88 8.25
C MET A 1 -9.51 0.41 7.24
N PRO A 2 -8.83 1.31 6.50
CA PRO A 2 -7.69 0.92 5.68
C PRO A 2 -6.67 0.10 6.46
N ARG A 3 -6.13 -0.95 5.83
CA ARG A 3 -5.20 -1.91 6.46
C ARG A 3 -3.96 -1.21 7.07
N GLN A 4 -3.60 -0.06 6.51
CA GLN A 4 -2.50 0.78 6.99
C GLN A 4 -2.75 1.39 8.39
N LEU A 5 -4.01 1.60 8.79
CA LEU A 5 -4.35 2.10 10.14
C LEU A 5 -4.44 0.99 11.19
N THR A 6 -4.36 -0.27 10.79
CA THR A 6 -4.49 -1.44 11.68
C THR A 6 -3.15 -1.93 12.21
N ILE A 7 -2.03 -1.44 11.67
CA ILE A 7 -0.67 -1.84 12.07
C ILE A 7 -0.30 -1.14 13.38
N ARG A 8 -0.41 -1.80 14.54
CA ARG A 8 0.11 -1.25 15.81
C ARG A 8 1.64 -1.31 15.84
N GLY A 9 2.31 -0.46 15.05
CA GLY A 9 3.76 -0.29 15.00
C GLY A 9 4.19 1.12 15.41
N GLY A 10 5.29 1.21 16.17
CA GLY A 10 5.62 2.29 17.14
C GLY A 10 5.81 3.75 16.66
N ARG A 11 5.39 4.16 15.46
CA ARG A 11 5.42 5.59 15.03
C ARG A 11 4.64 5.88 13.75
N LEU A 12 4.61 4.96 12.78
CA LEU A 12 4.03 5.23 11.46
C LEU A 12 2.51 5.35 11.45
N VAL A 13 1.79 4.54 12.25
CA VAL A 13 0.32 4.62 12.31
C VAL A 13 -0.18 5.85 13.03
N PHE A 14 0.63 6.41 13.94
CA PHE A 14 0.34 7.69 14.57
C PHE A 14 0.48 8.84 13.58
N SER A 15 1.52 8.82 12.73
CA SER A 15 1.78 9.92 11.78
C SER A 15 0.70 10.03 10.69
N TRP A 16 0.33 8.94 10.01
CA TRP A 16 -0.74 8.98 9.01
C TRP A 16 -2.11 9.28 9.61
N GLY A 17 -2.38 8.78 10.83
CA GLY A 17 -3.59 9.12 11.58
C GLY A 17 -3.68 10.62 11.89
N ILE A 18 -2.60 11.22 12.39
CA ILE A 18 -2.52 12.67 12.66
C ILE A 18 -2.68 13.46 11.38
N ILE A 19 -1.94 13.13 10.31
CA ILE A 19 -2.01 13.86 9.04
C ILE A 19 -3.43 13.81 8.48
N THR A 20 -4.08 12.65 8.53
CA THR A 20 -5.47 12.48 8.09
C THR A 20 -6.42 13.32 8.94
N LEU A 21 -6.31 13.26 10.27
CA LEU A 21 -7.16 14.01 11.18
C LEU A 21 -6.96 15.53 11.02
N ALA A 22 -5.71 15.98 10.86
CA ALA A 22 -5.37 17.37 10.62
C ALA A 22 -5.92 17.86 9.27
N ALA A 23 -5.81 17.06 8.20
CA ALA A 23 -6.37 17.39 6.90
C ALA A 23 -7.90 17.52 6.96
N PHE A 24 -8.59 16.56 7.61
CA PHE A 24 -10.04 16.63 7.78
C PHE A 24 -10.48 17.80 8.68
N ALA A 25 -9.75 18.08 9.76
CA ALA A 25 -10.03 19.22 10.62
C ALA A 25 -9.86 20.55 9.86
N SER A 26 -8.76 20.71 9.12
CA SER A 26 -8.53 21.89 8.28
C SER A 26 -9.60 22.05 7.20
N LEU A 27 -9.95 20.96 6.50
CA LEU A 27 -11.02 20.97 5.50
C LEU A 27 -12.34 21.42 6.12
N LEU A 28 -12.69 20.89 7.29
CA LEU A 28 -13.93 21.26 7.98
C LEU A 28 -13.93 22.74 8.37
N VAL A 29 -12.82 23.27 8.89
CA VAL A 29 -12.69 24.69 9.26
C VAL A 29 -12.85 25.60 8.04
N ILE A 30 -12.24 25.24 6.90
CA ILE A 30 -12.34 25.99 5.65
C ILE A 30 -13.79 25.98 5.14
N VAL A 31 -14.41 24.80 5.04
CA VAL A 31 -15.79 24.68 4.51
C VAL A 31 -16.79 25.39 5.41
N MET A 32 -16.58 25.40 6.73
CA MET A 32 -17.45 26.06 7.71
C MET A 32 -17.08 27.52 7.96
N ASN A 33 -16.11 28.10 7.23
CA ASN A 33 -15.60 29.46 7.42
C ASN A 33 -15.30 29.79 8.90
N ALA A 34 -14.75 28.82 9.64
CA ALA A 34 -14.48 28.91 11.08
C ALA A 34 -15.69 29.31 11.96
N SER A 35 -16.93 29.08 11.51
CA SER A 35 -18.14 29.42 12.25
C SER A 35 -18.37 28.47 13.43
N THR A 36 -18.18 28.96 14.65
CA THR A 36 -18.45 28.19 15.88
C THR A 36 -19.90 27.74 15.98
N SER A 37 -20.84 28.51 15.43
CA SER A 37 -22.26 28.17 15.36
C SER A 37 -22.54 26.91 14.55
N ALA A 38 -21.71 26.60 13.55
CA ALA A 38 -21.80 25.39 12.72
C ALA A 38 -20.94 24.24 13.26
N LEU A 39 -19.80 24.53 13.89
CA LEU A 39 -18.87 23.52 14.42
C LEU A 39 -19.38 22.84 15.70
N ILE A 40 -19.92 23.60 16.65
CA ILE A 40 -20.39 23.06 17.94
C ILE A 40 -21.43 21.94 17.77
N PRO A 41 -22.46 22.10 16.90
CA PRO A 41 -23.45 21.04 16.65
C PRO A 41 -22.86 19.76 16.07
N LEU A 42 -21.91 19.89 15.13
CA LEU A 42 -21.29 18.73 14.50
C LEU A 42 -20.50 17.89 15.51
N TYR A 43 -19.76 18.57 16.39
CA TYR A 43 -19.08 17.93 17.52
C TYR A 43 -20.08 17.24 18.46
N ALA A 44 -21.13 17.95 18.88
CA ALA A 44 -22.14 17.41 19.80
C ALA A 44 -22.79 16.14 19.25
N ILE A 45 -23.20 16.14 17.98
CA ILE A 45 -23.79 14.95 17.35
C ILE A 45 -22.77 13.80 17.28
N GLY A 46 -21.51 14.06 16.93
CA GLY A 46 -20.47 13.03 16.92
C GLY A 46 -20.25 12.39 18.29
N VAL A 47 -20.21 13.20 19.35
CA VAL A 47 -20.04 12.72 20.74
C VAL A 47 -21.27 11.94 21.21
N PHE A 48 -22.47 12.48 21.04
CA PHE A 48 -23.70 11.81 21.47
C PHE A 48 -23.96 10.53 20.66
N LEU A 49 -23.65 10.51 19.36
CA LEU A 49 -23.71 9.31 18.54
C LEU A 49 -22.73 8.25 19.06
N SER A 50 -21.48 8.64 19.36
CA SER A 50 -20.47 7.74 19.92
C SER A 50 -20.90 7.17 21.27
N PHE A 51 -21.47 7.99 22.15
CA PHE A 51 -22.02 7.53 23.42
C PHE A 51 -23.24 6.62 23.23
N THR A 52 -24.16 6.97 22.33
CA THR A 52 -25.34 6.15 22.03
C THR A 52 -24.92 4.77 21.52
N ILE A 53 -23.98 4.71 20.56
CA ILE A 53 -23.44 3.46 20.02
C ILE A 53 -22.70 2.67 21.10
N SER A 54 -21.86 3.33 21.92
CA SER A 54 -21.12 2.68 23.00
C SER A 54 -22.05 2.07 24.06
N GLN A 55 -23.03 2.84 24.54
CA GLN A 55 -24.00 2.37 25.53
C GLN A 55 -24.88 1.25 24.96
N THR A 56 -25.34 1.37 23.71
CA THR A 56 -26.07 0.31 23.01
C THR A 56 -25.22 -0.95 22.85
N GLY A 57 -23.94 -0.79 22.50
CA GLY A 57 -22.98 -1.88 22.40
C GLY A 57 -22.77 -2.60 23.74
N MET A 58 -22.72 -1.84 24.84
CA MET A 58 -22.66 -2.39 26.19
C MET A 58 -23.93 -3.15 26.57
N VAL A 59 -25.12 -2.66 26.20
CA VAL A 59 -26.39 -3.39 26.38
C VAL A 59 -26.37 -4.72 25.62
N VAL A 60 -25.94 -4.74 24.36
CA VAL A 60 -25.82 -5.96 23.55
C VAL A 60 -24.79 -6.92 24.15
N ARG A 61 -23.64 -6.41 24.59
CA ARG A 61 -22.60 -7.20 25.26
C ARG A 61 -23.12 -7.82 26.56
N LEU A 62 -23.79 -7.05 27.41
CA LEU A 62 -24.35 -7.53 28.67
C LEU A 62 -25.50 -8.51 28.44
N ARG A 63 -26.26 -8.38 27.35
CA ARG A 63 -27.28 -9.36 26.94
C ARG A 63 -26.65 -10.68 26.51
N LYS A 64 -25.48 -10.65 25.87
CA LYS A 64 -24.69 -11.86 25.57
C LYS A 64 -24.13 -12.48 26.85
N ILE A 65 -23.58 -11.69 27.77
CA ILE A 65 -23.06 -12.17 29.06
C ILE A 65 -24.18 -12.80 29.91
N GLY A 66 -25.38 -12.20 29.94
CA GLY A 66 -26.54 -12.74 30.68
C GLY A 66 -27.10 -14.04 30.10
N ARG A 67 -26.66 -14.48 28.92
CA ARG A 67 -26.98 -15.80 28.34
C ARG A 67 -25.93 -16.87 28.65
N LEU A 68 -24.79 -16.51 29.25
CA LEU A 68 -23.75 -17.44 29.66
C LEU A 68 -24.12 -18.11 30.99
N LYS A 69 -23.75 -19.39 31.16
CA LYS A 69 -23.93 -20.09 32.43
C LYS A 69 -22.86 -19.62 33.44
N PRO A 70 -23.14 -19.64 34.76
CA PRO A 70 -22.13 -19.29 35.78
C PRO A 70 -20.89 -20.18 35.63
N GLY A 71 -19.72 -19.56 35.45
CA GLY A 71 -18.42 -20.25 35.28
C GLY A 71 -17.95 -20.46 33.83
N GLU A 72 -18.78 -20.14 32.84
CA GLU A 72 -18.43 -20.27 31.42
C GLU A 72 -17.72 -19.00 30.92
N SER A 73 -16.55 -19.15 30.31
CA SER A 73 -15.79 -18.05 29.71
C SER A 73 -15.84 -18.21 28.20
N VAL A 74 -16.51 -17.28 27.51
CA VAL A 74 -16.52 -17.29 26.04
C VAL A 74 -15.52 -16.26 25.55
N GLN A 75 -14.55 -16.70 24.74
CA GLN A 75 -13.69 -15.77 24.01
C GLN A 75 -14.54 -15.01 22.99
N GLY A 76 -14.72 -13.71 23.22
CA GLY A 76 -15.17 -12.79 22.17
C GLY A 76 -14.05 -12.55 21.14
N LEU A 77 -14.35 -11.80 20.08
CA LEU A 77 -13.37 -11.48 19.03
C LEU A 77 -12.08 -10.79 19.54
N GLU A 78 -12.10 -10.13 20.71
CA GLU A 78 -10.93 -9.41 21.24
C GLU A 78 -10.79 -9.45 22.78
N THR A 79 -11.82 -9.91 23.53
CA THR A 79 -11.79 -9.95 25.01
C THR A 79 -12.57 -11.15 25.56
N VAL A 80 -12.07 -11.75 26.65
CA VAL A 80 -12.74 -12.83 27.38
C VAL A 80 -13.99 -12.27 28.08
N MET A 81 -15.16 -12.86 27.81
CA MET A 81 -16.40 -12.49 28.48
C MET A 81 -16.66 -13.48 29.62
N THR A 82 -16.55 -12.99 30.86
CA THR A 82 -16.91 -13.74 32.07
C THR A 82 -18.34 -13.39 32.50
N TYR A 83 -19.03 -14.36 33.09
CA TYR A 83 -20.35 -14.14 33.67
C TYR A 83 -20.28 -13.14 34.84
N ASP A 84 -21.06 -12.06 34.76
CA ASP A 84 -21.16 -11.06 35.83
C ASP A 84 -22.56 -11.14 36.49
N PRO A 85 -22.66 -11.43 37.80
CA PRO A 85 -23.94 -11.51 38.50
C PRO A 85 -24.78 -10.22 38.44
N ARG A 86 -24.15 -9.06 38.25
CA ARG A 86 -24.82 -7.74 38.19
C ARG A 86 -25.12 -7.29 36.77
N TRP A 87 -25.12 -8.21 35.80
CA TRP A 87 -25.34 -7.90 34.38
C TRP A 87 -26.65 -7.16 34.12
N ARG A 88 -27.74 -7.50 34.84
CA ARG A 88 -29.05 -6.85 34.70
C ARG A 88 -29.02 -5.38 35.10
N LEU A 89 -28.40 -5.06 36.24
CA LEU A 89 -28.32 -3.67 36.72
C LEU A 89 -27.43 -2.83 35.81
N LYS A 90 -26.27 -3.36 35.41
CA LYS A 90 -25.39 -2.68 34.44
C LYS A 90 -26.08 -2.47 33.09
N MET A 91 -26.91 -3.43 32.66
CA MET A 91 -27.67 -3.33 31.42
C MET A 91 -28.74 -2.25 31.49
N VAL A 92 -29.48 -2.15 32.61
CA VAL A 92 -30.49 -1.09 32.81
C VAL A 92 -29.82 0.28 32.83
N VAL A 93 -28.69 0.44 33.52
CA VAL A 93 -27.94 1.69 33.55
C VAL A 93 -27.43 2.08 32.16
N SER A 94 -26.80 1.17 31.43
CA SER A 94 -26.37 1.43 30.05
C SER A 94 -27.54 1.65 29.09
N GLY A 95 -28.66 0.95 29.27
CA GLY A 95 -29.88 1.13 28.49
C GLY A 95 -30.50 2.51 28.71
N PHE A 96 -30.58 2.95 29.96
CA PHE A 96 -31.01 4.30 30.30
C PHE A 96 -30.07 5.35 29.71
N GLY A 97 -28.74 5.13 29.81
CA GLY A 97 -27.74 5.97 29.17
C GLY A 97 -27.92 6.05 27.66
N ALA A 98 -28.18 4.94 26.98
CA ALA A 98 -28.44 4.90 25.53
C ALA A 98 -29.71 5.66 25.14
N VAL A 99 -30.79 5.53 25.92
CA VAL A 99 -32.04 6.27 25.67
C VAL A 99 -31.84 7.76 25.89
N CYS A 100 -31.22 8.16 27.01
CA CYS A 100 -30.96 9.57 27.31
C CYS A 100 -30.08 10.23 26.24
N THR A 101 -28.96 9.60 25.89
CA THR A 101 -28.05 10.11 24.84
C THR A 101 -28.70 10.11 23.45
N GLY A 102 -29.53 9.12 23.13
CA GLY A 102 -30.31 9.08 21.89
C GLY A 102 -31.36 10.20 21.81
N ILE A 103 -32.07 10.49 22.91
CA ILE A 103 -33.02 11.60 22.98
C ILE A 103 -32.29 12.93 22.79
N VAL A 104 -31.17 13.15 23.49
CA VAL A 104 -30.37 14.37 23.34
C VAL A 104 -29.86 14.52 21.91
N MET A 105 -29.36 13.44 21.30
CA MET A 105 -28.95 13.43 19.89
C MET A 105 -30.11 13.82 18.97
N MET A 106 -31.31 13.29 19.20
CA MET A 106 -32.49 13.61 18.40
C MET A 106 -32.94 15.07 18.57
N ILE A 107 -32.90 15.60 19.80
CA ILE A 107 -33.17 17.02 20.06
C ILE A 107 -32.17 17.90 19.31
N PHE A 108 -30.86 17.58 19.36
CA PHE A 108 -29.85 18.32 18.62
C PHE A 108 -30.05 18.27 17.11
N ALA A 109 -30.42 17.11 16.57
CA ALA A 109 -30.72 16.96 15.15
C ALA A 109 -31.91 17.83 14.71
N ILE A 110 -32.98 17.87 15.51
CA ILE A 110 -34.20 18.65 15.20
C ILE A 110 -33.98 20.15 15.42
N THR A 111 -33.42 20.55 16.57
CA THR A 111 -33.25 21.98 16.91
C THR A 111 -32.25 22.71 16.02
N LYS A 112 -31.28 22.00 15.45
CA LYS A 112 -30.29 22.59 14.53
C LYS A 112 -30.80 22.69 13.09
N PHE A 113 -31.84 21.94 12.74
CA PHE A 113 -32.61 22.17 11.51
C PHE A 113 -33.21 23.58 11.49
N THR A 114 -33.79 24.01 12.63
CA THR A 114 -34.43 25.33 12.73
C THR A 114 -33.45 26.50 12.80
N SER A 115 -32.20 26.27 13.21
CA SER A 115 -31.19 27.33 13.35
C SER A 115 -30.32 27.54 12.10
N GLY A 116 -30.75 27.04 10.93
CA GLY A 116 -30.03 27.21 9.66
C GLY A 116 -28.81 26.29 9.48
N ALA A 117 -28.59 25.32 10.37
CA ALA A 117 -27.49 24.35 10.25
C ALA A 117 -27.90 23.13 9.40
N TRP A 118 -28.62 23.38 8.30
CA TRP A 118 -29.09 22.35 7.35
C TRP A 118 -27.94 21.50 6.80
N PHE A 119 -26.74 22.08 6.69
CA PHE A 119 -25.54 21.40 6.21
C PHE A 119 -25.19 20.15 7.04
N VAL A 120 -25.41 20.17 8.36
CA VAL A 120 -25.08 19.03 9.23
C VAL A 120 -25.95 17.81 8.91
N ILE A 121 -27.21 18.04 8.57
CA ILE A 121 -28.16 16.99 8.18
C ILE A 121 -27.79 16.35 6.84
N VAL A 122 -27.11 17.08 5.96
CA VAL A 122 -26.57 16.52 4.71
C VAL A 122 -25.22 15.84 4.94
N LEU A 123 -24.33 16.49 5.70
CA LEU A 123 -22.96 16.04 5.92
C LEU A 123 -22.91 14.67 6.61
N ILE A 124 -23.73 14.44 7.64
CA ILE A 124 -23.70 13.19 8.41
C ILE A 124 -24.09 11.97 7.56
N PRO A 125 -25.24 11.95 6.86
CA PRO A 125 -25.58 10.85 5.96
C PRO A 125 -24.54 10.60 4.87
N VAL A 126 -23.95 11.66 4.30
CA VAL A 126 -22.87 11.53 3.31
C VAL A 126 -21.65 10.83 3.92
N LEU A 127 -21.23 11.24 5.12
CA LEU A 127 -20.09 10.62 5.81
C LEU A 127 -20.38 9.16 6.18
N VAL A 128 -21.58 8.86 6.67
CA VAL A 128 -22.03 7.50 6.98
C VAL A 128 -22.07 6.64 5.72
N PHE A 129 -22.60 7.15 4.61
CA PHE A 129 -22.63 6.46 3.32
C PHE A 129 -21.22 6.17 2.81
N LEU A 130 -20.29 7.13 2.90
CA LEU A 130 -18.90 6.93 2.54
C LEU A 130 -18.25 5.82 3.38
N PHE A 131 -18.40 5.87 4.70
CA PHE A 131 -17.85 4.84 5.59
C PHE A 131 -18.46 3.47 5.33
N PHE A 132 -19.76 3.41 5.03
CA PHE A 132 -20.44 2.16 4.68
C PHE A 132 -19.94 1.58 3.36
N ARG A 133 -19.78 2.42 2.33
CA ARG A 133 -19.22 2.02 1.02
C ARG A 133 -17.80 1.49 1.17
N VAL A 134 -16.96 2.19 1.95
CA VAL A 134 -15.59 1.74 2.23
C VAL A 134 -15.61 0.38 2.94
N HIS A 135 -16.44 0.21 3.96
CA HIS A 135 -16.57 -1.05 4.69
C HIS A 135 -17.03 -2.21 3.80
N HIS A 136 -18.00 -1.96 2.92
CA HIS A 136 -18.49 -2.97 1.98
C HIS A 136 -17.39 -3.38 0.98
N HIS A 137 -16.69 -2.41 0.39
CA HIS A 137 -15.57 -2.67 -0.50
C HIS A 137 -14.48 -3.55 0.15
N TYR A 138 -14.15 -3.31 1.42
CA TYR A 138 -13.20 -4.18 2.15
C TYR A 138 -13.73 -5.60 2.35
N LYS A 139 -15.04 -5.78 2.55
CA LYS A 139 -15.65 -7.11 2.62
C LYS A 139 -15.61 -7.82 1.27
N ASP A 140 -15.89 -7.10 0.18
CA ASP A 140 -15.85 -7.67 -1.17
C ASP A 140 -14.44 -8.15 -1.52
N VAL A 141 -13.41 -7.35 -1.21
CA VAL A 141 -12.00 -7.75 -1.37
C VAL A 141 -11.65 -8.95 -0.50
N ALA A 142 -12.12 -8.98 0.76
CA ALA A 142 -11.89 -10.12 1.64
C ALA A 142 -12.56 -11.41 1.15
N HIS A 143 -13.76 -11.31 0.56
CA HIS A 143 -14.45 -12.43 -0.07
C HIS A 143 -13.74 -12.88 -1.35
N ALA A 144 -13.31 -11.96 -2.21
CA ALA A 144 -12.58 -12.26 -3.45
C ALA A 144 -11.24 -12.97 -3.19
N LEU A 145 -10.57 -12.64 -2.08
CA LEU A 145 -9.32 -13.28 -1.63
C LEU A 145 -9.53 -14.49 -0.72
N SER A 146 -10.78 -14.85 -0.39
CA SER A 146 -11.04 -15.98 0.50
C SER A 146 -10.79 -17.31 -0.23
N LEU A 147 -9.92 -18.13 0.35
CA LEU A 147 -9.51 -19.43 -0.20
C LEU A 147 -10.50 -20.56 0.14
N ARG A 148 -11.66 -20.24 0.72
CA ARG A 148 -12.50 -21.20 1.46
C ARG A 148 -13.23 -22.20 0.56
N ASP A 149 -13.39 -21.87 -0.73
CA ASP A 149 -14.22 -22.63 -1.69
C ASP A 149 -13.51 -22.88 -3.05
N LYS A 150 -12.18 -22.79 -3.12
CA LYS A 150 -11.41 -23.01 -4.35
C LYS A 150 -10.33 -24.07 -4.17
N THR A 151 -10.28 -25.05 -5.06
CA THR A 151 -9.12 -25.93 -5.26
C THR A 151 -8.06 -25.19 -6.05
N TYR A 152 -6.89 -25.00 -5.46
CA TYR A 152 -5.75 -24.36 -6.12
C TYR A 152 -4.77 -25.44 -6.56
N ASP A 153 -4.39 -25.41 -7.83
CA ASP A 153 -3.25 -26.18 -8.33
C ASP A 153 -2.00 -25.32 -8.17
N ILE A 154 -1.07 -25.76 -7.31
CA ILE A 154 0.20 -25.07 -7.08
C ILE A 154 1.19 -25.68 -8.08
N ALA A 155 1.33 -25.03 -9.23
CA ALA A 155 2.22 -25.48 -10.29
C ALA A 155 3.48 -24.60 -10.40
N VAL A 156 4.57 -25.20 -10.88
CA VAL A 156 5.75 -24.46 -11.32
C VAL A 156 5.50 -23.98 -12.74
N HIS A 157 5.57 -22.67 -12.94
CA HIS A 157 5.45 -22.05 -14.25
C HIS A 157 6.82 -21.59 -14.75
N PRO A 158 7.10 -21.70 -16.06
CA PRO A 158 8.33 -21.14 -16.63
C PRO A 158 8.35 -19.61 -16.47
N VAL A 159 9.54 -19.05 -16.32
CA VAL A 159 9.74 -17.59 -16.18
C VAL A 159 10.60 -17.10 -17.34
N GLN A 160 10.12 -16.08 -18.05
CA GLN A 160 10.85 -15.36 -19.09
C GLN A 160 11.35 -14.03 -18.52
N THR A 161 12.67 -13.87 -18.40
CA THR A 161 13.26 -12.69 -17.78
C THR A 161 13.64 -11.65 -18.84
N VAL A 162 13.18 -10.41 -18.66
CA VAL A 162 13.43 -9.27 -19.54
C VAL A 162 14.22 -8.22 -18.76
N VAL A 163 15.45 -7.96 -19.17
CA VAL A 163 16.29 -6.93 -18.55
C VAL A 163 16.15 -5.64 -19.34
N LEU A 164 15.56 -4.61 -18.73
CA LEU A 164 15.38 -3.32 -19.39
C LEU A 164 16.60 -2.44 -19.24
N VAL A 165 17.12 -2.02 -20.37
CA VAL A 165 18.37 -1.24 -20.47
C VAL A 165 18.17 0.01 -21.28
N ASP A 166 18.46 1.16 -20.66
CA ASP A 166 18.50 2.47 -21.35
C ASP A 166 19.87 2.71 -22.00
N GLY A 167 20.91 2.01 -21.55
CA GLY A 167 22.25 2.03 -22.11
C GLY A 167 23.18 1.04 -21.40
N VAL A 168 24.44 0.99 -21.83
CA VAL A 168 25.48 0.13 -21.23
C VAL A 168 26.32 0.95 -20.25
N HIS A 169 26.17 0.67 -18.95
CA HIS A 169 26.92 1.32 -17.87
C HIS A 169 27.15 0.35 -16.69
N SER A 170 27.85 0.78 -15.64
CA SER A 170 28.12 -0.06 -14.44
C SER A 170 26.87 -0.70 -13.84
N GLY A 171 25.76 0.04 -13.77
CA GLY A 171 24.48 -0.49 -13.32
C GLY A 171 23.89 -1.57 -14.23
N THR A 172 24.21 -1.58 -15.52
CA THR A 172 23.76 -2.59 -16.48
C THR A 172 24.40 -3.94 -16.20
N ILE A 173 25.68 -3.95 -15.83
CA ILE A 173 26.41 -5.15 -15.44
C ILE A 173 25.76 -5.77 -14.19
N GLU A 174 25.36 -4.95 -13.22
CA GLU A 174 24.68 -5.41 -12.00
C GLU A 174 23.30 -6.01 -12.33
N LEU A 175 22.55 -5.40 -13.25
CA LEU A 175 21.28 -5.96 -13.73
C LEU A 175 21.46 -7.32 -14.39
N VAL A 176 22.45 -7.47 -15.25
CA VAL A 176 22.75 -8.74 -15.93
C VAL A 176 23.21 -9.79 -14.92
N ASN A 177 24.08 -9.43 -13.98
CA ASN A 177 24.51 -10.35 -12.92
C ASN A 177 23.33 -10.84 -12.06
N PHE A 178 22.39 -9.93 -11.74
CA PHE A 178 21.16 -10.30 -11.05
C PHE A 178 20.30 -11.24 -11.90
N ALA A 179 20.07 -10.93 -13.18
CA ALA A 179 19.29 -11.76 -14.08
C ALA A 179 19.90 -13.17 -14.25
N LYS A 180 21.22 -13.27 -14.41
CA LYS A 180 21.95 -14.55 -14.45
C LYS A 180 21.80 -15.35 -13.17
N SER A 181 21.76 -14.69 -12.01
CA SER A 181 21.62 -15.34 -10.71
C SER A 181 20.24 -16.00 -10.52
N LEU A 182 19.23 -15.63 -11.31
CA LEU A 182 17.90 -16.24 -11.27
C LEU A 182 17.82 -17.59 -11.97
N GLN A 183 18.82 -17.96 -12.79
CA GLN A 183 18.87 -19.23 -13.53
C GLN A 183 17.65 -19.47 -14.44
N HIS A 184 17.04 -18.39 -14.93
CA HIS A 184 15.97 -18.43 -15.91
C HIS A 184 16.45 -17.86 -17.26
N PRO A 185 15.84 -18.26 -18.39
CA PRO A 185 16.10 -17.63 -19.68
C PRO A 185 15.90 -16.11 -19.56
N TRP A 186 16.89 -15.36 -20.03
CA TRP A 186 16.87 -13.92 -19.99
C TRP A 186 17.35 -13.32 -21.31
N HIS A 187 16.78 -12.17 -21.66
CA HIS A 187 17.25 -11.34 -22.76
C HIS A 187 17.14 -9.87 -22.34
N ALA A 188 17.91 -9.02 -23.00
CA ALA A 188 17.92 -7.59 -22.74
C ALA A 188 17.01 -6.88 -23.74
N VAL A 189 16.30 -5.86 -23.27
CA VAL A 189 15.43 -5.02 -24.12
C VAL A 189 15.85 -3.58 -23.98
N HIS A 190 16.22 -2.99 -25.10
CA HIS A 190 16.51 -1.56 -25.21
C HIS A 190 15.39 -0.86 -25.99
N ILE A 191 14.79 0.17 -25.37
CA ILE A 191 13.76 0.97 -26.04
C ILE A 191 14.45 2.13 -26.77
N GLY A 192 14.72 1.89 -28.05
CA GLY A 192 15.44 2.81 -28.93
C GLY A 192 14.56 3.93 -29.47
N VAL A 193 14.86 5.18 -29.11
CA VAL A 193 14.22 6.36 -29.71
C VAL A 193 14.95 6.84 -30.96
N ASN A 194 16.28 6.77 -30.96
CA ASN A 194 17.13 7.21 -32.06
C ASN A 194 17.91 5.99 -32.60
N PRO A 195 17.73 5.62 -33.88
CA PRO A 195 18.44 4.49 -34.49
C PRO A 195 19.96 4.55 -34.31
N GLU A 196 20.59 5.72 -34.45
CA GLU A 196 22.04 5.88 -34.30
C GLU A 196 22.52 5.61 -32.88
N LYS A 197 21.72 6.01 -31.87
CA LYS A 197 22.05 5.74 -30.46
C LYS A 197 21.83 4.28 -30.12
N SER A 198 20.77 3.67 -30.66
CA SER A 198 20.49 2.25 -30.44
C SER A 198 21.57 1.37 -31.03
N GLN A 199 22.13 1.73 -32.19
CA GLN A 199 23.28 1.01 -32.74
C GLN A 199 24.49 1.08 -31.81
N LYS A 200 24.83 2.27 -31.29
CA LYS A 200 25.93 2.42 -30.32
C LYS A 200 25.72 1.58 -29.05
N VAL A 201 24.48 1.49 -28.56
CA VAL A 201 24.15 0.66 -27.40
C VAL A 201 24.32 -0.82 -27.71
N GLN A 202 23.96 -1.25 -28.92
CA GLN A 202 24.17 -2.62 -29.38
C GLN A 202 25.66 -2.95 -29.51
N ASP A 203 26.44 -2.07 -30.16
CA ASP A 203 27.88 -2.27 -30.31
C ASP A 203 28.58 -2.37 -28.94
N LEU A 204 28.23 -1.48 -27.99
CA LEU A 204 28.73 -1.52 -26.61
C LEU A 204 28.26 -2.75 -25.84
N TRP A 205 27.06 -3.27 -26.12
CA TRP A 205 26.54 -4.48 -25.48
C TRP A 205 27.35 -5.69 -25.89
N ASP A 206 27.62 -5.82 -27.18
CA ASP A 206 28.41 -6.91 -27.74
C ASP A 206 29.87 -6.85 -27.28
N GLU A 207 30.44 -5.64 -27.12
CA GLU A 207 31.81 -5.44 -26.62
C GLU A 207 31.94 -5.75 -25.12
N VAL A 208 31.03 -5.27 -24.29
CA VAL A 208 31.20 -5.28 -22.82
C VAL A 208 30.54 -6.50 -22.16
N ILE A 209 29.35 -6.88 -22.61
CA ILE A 209 28.55 -7.94 -21.99
C ILE A 209 28.70 -9.23 -22.77
N GLY A 210 28.58 -9.17 -24.11
CA GLY A 210 28.83 -10.31 -25.02
C GLY A 210 27.95 -11.53 -24.80
N GLU A 211 26.91 -11.43 -23.96
CA GLU A 211 26.01 -12.51 -23.56
C GLU A 211 24.58 -11.99 -23.44
N GLY A 212 23.60 -12.82 -23.80
CA GLY A 212 22.19 -12.45 -23.83
C GLY A 212 21.83 -11.58 -25.03
N GLU A 213 20.74 -11.94 -25.71
CA GLU A 213 20.27 -11.21 -26.89
C GLU A 213 19.77 -9.81 -26.47
N LEU A 214 20.27 -8.76 -27.13
CA LEU A 214 19.76 -7.41 -26.98
C LEU A 214 18.71 -7.11 -28.06
N VAL A 215 17.44 -7.13 -27.66
CA VAL A 215 16.32 -6.79 -28.52
C VAL A 215 16.09 -5.28 -28.48
N VAL A 216 16.25 -4.63 -29.64
CA VAL A 216 15.98 -3.19 -29.79
C VAL A 216 14.54 -2.98 -30.22
N VAL A 217 13.72 -2.43 -29.32
CA VAL A 217 12.33 -2.06 -29.62
C VAL A 217 12.29 -0.59 -30.02
N SER A 218 11.94 -0.31 -31.27
CA SER A 218 11.84 1.06 -31.78
C SER A 218 10.65 1.81 -31.14
N SER A 219 10.92 2.98 -30.56
CA SER A 219 9.89 3.91 -30.04
C SER A 219 9.94 5.25 -30.78
N PRO A 220 9.22 5.39 -31.91
CA PRO A 220 9.26 6.60 -32.73
C PRO A 220 8.70 7.85 -32.05
N TYR A 221 7.87 7.69 -31.00
CA TYR A 221 7.18 8.79 -30.34
C TYR A 221 7.77 9.21 -28.98
N ARG A 222 8.98 8.74 -28.61
CA ARG A 222 9.59 8.98 -27.28
C ARG A 222 8.72 8.53 -26.10
N GLN A 223 7.77 7.65 -26.35
CA GLN A 223 6.91 7.07 -25.32
C GLN A 223 7.56 5.77 -24.86
N LEU A 224 7.95 5.68 -23.58
CA LEU A 224 8.54 4.47 -23.01
C LEU A 224 7.48 3.45 -22.57
N ASN A 225 6.27 3.92 -22.23
CA ASN A 225 5.19 3.12 -21.64
C ASN A 225 4.43 2.22 -22.62
N ARG A 226 4.15 2.68 -23.84
CA ARG A 226 3.42 1.88 -24.84
C ARG A 226 4.27 0.76 -25.44
N PRO A 227 5.52 1.01 -25.89
CA PRO A 227 6.34 -0.03 -26.50
C PRO A 227 6.63 -1.18 -25.54
N ILE A 228 6.97 -0.85 -24.29
CA ILE A 228 7.23 -1.87 -23.26
C ILE A 228 5.99 -2.71 -22.95
N ARG A 229 4.81 -2.07 -22.85
CA ARG A 229 3.57 -2.77 -22.59
C ARG A 229 3.21 -3.69 -23.75
N ASN A 230 3.30 -3.20 -24.98
CA ASN A 230 3.06 -4.00 -26.18
C ASN A 230 4.04 -5.16 -26.30
N TYR A 231 5.31 -4.95 -25.98
CA TYR A 231 6.34 -5.98 -25.99
C TYR A 231 6.02 -7.09 -24.98
N VAL A 232 5.73 -6.71 -23.72
CA VAL A 232 5.37 -7.66 -22.67
C VAL A 232 4.06 -8.38 -22.99
N GLU A 233 3.07 -7.70 -23.58
CA GLU A 233 1.83 -8.33 -24.03
C GLU A 233 2.06 -9.36 -25.13
N ASN A 234 2.93 -9.07 -26.10
CA ASN A 234 3.28 -10.04 -27.14
C ASN A 234 4.00 -11.24 -26.53
N LEU A 235 4.93 -11.03 -25.61
CA LEU A 235 5.64 -12.10 -24.92
C LEU A 235 4.69 -13.00 -24.11
N LEU A 236 3.69 -12.41 -23.45
CA LEU A 236 2.63 -13.14 -22.74
C LEU A 236 1.71 -13.93 -23.69
N ARG A 237 1.47 -13.44 -24.91
CA ARG A 237 0.68 -14.15 -25.93
C ARG A 237 1.46 -15.33 -26.53
N GLU A 238 2.75 -15.15 -26.74
CA GLU A 238 3.64 -16.21 -27.24
C GLU A 238 3.87 -17.30 -26.19
N ASN A 239 3.87 -16.93 -24.90
CA ASN A 239 4.14 -17.84 -23.79
C ASN A 239 2.99 -17.82 -22.76
N PRO A 240 1.81 -18.39 -23.08
CA PRO A 240 0.59 -18.23 -22.29
C PRO A 240 0.66 -18.83 -20.88
N ASP A 241 1.54 -19.79 -20.62
CA ASP A 241 1.68 -20.45 -19.31
C ASP A 241 2.86 -19.93 -18.49
N SER A 242 3.59 -18.93 -19.00
CA SER A 242 4.78 -18.38 -18.36
C SER A 242 4.52 -17.10 -17.59
N TYR A 243 5.37 -16.82 -16.61
CA TYR A 243 5.49 -15.49 -16.00
C TYR A 243 6.51 -14.67 -16.76
N VAL A 244 6.23 -13.39 -16.96
CA VAL A 244 7.20 -12.43 -17.49
C VAL A 244 7.81 -11.67 -16.33
N HIS A 245 9.12 -11.82 -16.16
CA HIS A 245 9.87 -11.14 -15.11
C HIS A 245 10.65 -9.97 -15.71
N VAL A 246 10.21 -8.76 -15.41
CA VAL A 246 10.84 -7.53 -15.90
C VAL A 246 11.81 -7.01 -14.84
N VAL A 247 13.08 -6.89 -15.19
CA VAL A 247 14.14 -6.38 -14.31
C VAL A 247 14.53 -4.97 -14.76
N VAL A 248 14.42 -4.00 -13.86
CA VAL A 248 14.77 -2.60 -14.11
C VAL A 248 15.84 -2.11 -13.13
N GLY A 249 16.79 -1.33 -13.65
CA GLY A 249 17.76 -0.61 -12.83
C GLY A 249 17.16 0.61 -12.16
N HIS A 250 17.62 0.88 -10.94
CA HIS A 250 17.26 2.06 -10.17
C HIS A 250 18.49 2.66 -9.50
N LEU A 251 18.86 3.89 -9.86
CA LEU A 251 19.93 4.59 -9.14
C LEU A 251 19.44 4.99 -7.74
N ALA A 252 20.10 4.45 -6.71
CA ALA A 252 19.89 4.83 -5.33
C ALA A 252 20.89 5.95 -4.95
N MET A 253 20.38 7.13 -4.59
CA MET A 253 21.16 8.29 -4.14
C MET A 253 20.95 8.58 -2.65
N ASP A 254 21.94 9.21 -2.04
CA ASP A 254 21.99 9.52 -0.60
C ASP A 254 20.98 10.58 -0.13
N ASN A 255 20.35 11.32 -1.05
CA ASN A 255 19.49 12.47 -0.70
C ASN A 255 18.14 12.43 -1.43
N VAL A 256 17.05 12.57 -0.68
CA VAL A 256 15.65 12.55 -1.15
C VAL A 256 15.39 13.58 -2.26
N TRP A 257 15.98 14.78 -2.16
CA TRP A 257 15.82 15.81 -3.19
C TRP A 257 16.55 15.47 -4.49
N LYS A 258 17.74 14.88 -4.39
CA LYS A 258 18.49 14.38 -5.57
C LYS A 258 17.77 13.19 -6.19
N GLN A 259 17.16 12.33 -5.36
CA GLN A 259 16.35 11.20 -5.79
C GLN A 259 15.13 11.65 -6.62
N ALA A 260 14.39 12.66 -6.15
CA ALA A 260 13.22 13.18 -6.84
C ALA A 260 13.54 13.81 -8.21
N LEU A 261 14.72 14.44 -8.34
CA LEU A 261 15.12 15.13 -9.57
C LEU A 261 15.49 14.16 -10.72
N HIS A 262 15.99 12.98 -10.38
CA HIS A 262 16.56 12.03 -11.35
C HIS A 262 15.65 10.85 -11.69
N GLN A 263 14.43 10.76 -11.15
CA GLN A 263 13.73 9.48 -11.12
C GLN A 263 12.22 9.51 -11.41
N ASN A 264 11.88 9.27 -12.68
CA ASN A 264 10.50 8.97 -13.11
C ASN A 264 10.33 7.60 -13.80
N SER A 265 11.38 6.98 -14.35
CA SER A 265 11.22 5.81 -15.23
C SER A 265 10.64 4.56 -14.53
N VAL A 266 11.06 4.25 -13.30
CA VAL A 266 10.52 3.09 -12.55
C VAL A 266 9.03 3.25 -12.23
N ILE A 267 8.60 4.46 -11.88
CA ILE A 267 7.19 4.77 -11.64
C ILE A 267 6.39 4.59 -12.93
N ILE A 268 6.93 5.08 -14.06
CA ILE A 268 6.32 4.93 -15.38
C ILE A 268 6.20 3.46 -15.77
N PHE A 269 7.23 2.64 -15.56
CA PHE A 269 7.20 1.20 -15.86
C PHE A 269 6.20 0.46 -14.99
N ASN A 270 6.18 0.74 -13.69
CA ASN A 270 5.21 0.14 -12.78
C ASN A 270 3.77 0.50 -13.20
N LEU A 271 3.51 1.75 -13.58
CA LEU A 271 2.21 2.18 -14.10
C LEU A 271 1.87 1.54 -15.46
N ALA A 272 2.84 1.38 -16.36
CA ALA A 272 2.64 0.82 -17.70
C ALA A 272 2.32 -0.68 -17.66
N LEU A 273 2.93 -1.41 -16.72
CA LEU A 273 2.76 -2.85 -16.54
C LEU A 273 1.62 -3.19 -15.56
N ASN A 274 1.08 -2.19 -14.85
CA ASN A 274 -0.03 -2.39 -13.93
C ASN A 274 -1.26 -2.95 -14.66
N GLY A 275 -1.89 -3.96 -14.06
CA GLY A 275 -3.05 -4.64 -14.60
C GLY A 275 -2.74 -5.77 -15.58
N LEU A 276 -1.47 -6.03 -15.91
CA LEU A 276 -1.08 -7.25 -16.62
C LEU A 276 -0.92 -8.39 -15.61
N GLU A 277 -1.67 -9.47 -15.82
CA GLU A 277 -1.52 -10.68 -15.02
C GLU A 277 -0.21 -11.40 -15.36
N ARG A 278 0.40 -12.05 -14.36
CA ARG A 278 1.65 -12.84 -14.49
C ARG A 278 2.89 -12.02 -14.91
N VAL A 279 2.84 -10.70 -14.75
CA VAL A 279 4.00 -9.82 -14.93
C VAL A 279 4.54 -9.42 -13.56
N VAL A 280 5.84 -9.63 -13.35
CA VAL A 280 6.53 -9.25 -12.12
C VAL A 280 7.59 -8.22 -12.46
N LEU A 281 7.57 -7.07 -11.80
CA LEU A 281 8.60 -6.04 -11.94
C LEU A 281 9.56 -6.10 -10.74
N THR A 282 10.83 -6.35 -10.99
CA THR A 282 11.89 -6.27 -9.97
C THR A 282 12.78 -5.06 -10.23
N ILE A 283 12.98 -4.30 -9.16
CA ILE A 283 13.82 -3.11 -9.17
C ILE A 283 15.15 -3.47 -8.51
N VAL A 284 16.24 -3.38 -9.27
CA VAL A 284 17.59 -3.61 -8.76
C VAL A 284 18.24 -2.26 -8.45
N PRO A 285 18.52 -1.96 -7.18
CA PRO A 285 19.14 -0.70 -6.81
C PRO A 285 20.64 -0.70 -7.17
N HIS A 286 21.06 0.28 -7.95
CA HIS A 286 22.46 0.58 -8.22
C HIS A 286 22.91 1.75 -7.35
N GLN A 287 23.88 1.51 -6.47
CA GLN A 287 24.38 2.52 -5.54
C GLN A 287 25.57 3.30 -6.14
N ILE A 288 25.40 4.61 -6.31
CA ILE A 288 26.50 5.50 -6.75
C ILE A 288 27.25 5.98 -5.51
N GLY A 289 28.35 5.30 -5.20
CA GLY A 289 29.15 5.61 -4.01
C GLY A 289 30.10 4.50 -3.58
N ARG A 290 30.33 3.49 -4.44
CA ARG A 290 31.30 2.41 -4.24
C ARG A 290 32.71 3.00 -4.24
N GLN A 291 33.08 3.62 -3.12
CA GLN A 291 34.41 4.19 -2.93
C GLN A 291 35.36 3.00 -2.77
N GLN A 292 36.16 2.74 -3.81
CA GLN A 292 37.28 1.81 -3.74
C GLN A 292 38.32 2.38 -2.77
N ASN A 293 38.21 2.07 -1.48
CA ASN A 293 39.32 2.23 -0.55
C ASN A 293 40.17 0.96 -0.64
N GLY A 294 41.33 1.05 -1.29
CA GLY A 294 42.36 0.00 -1.23
C GLY A 294 42.04 -1.33 -1.94
N GLY A 295 41.20 -1.32 -2.98
CA GLY A 295 40.94 -2.51 -3.82
C GLY A 295 39.87 -3.47 -3.31
N GLU A 296 39.32 -3.24 -2.11
CA GLU A 296 38.22 -4.05 -1.58
C GLU A 296 36.86 -3.39 -1.85
N VAL A 297 35.95 -4.15 -2.46
CA VAL A 297 34.57 -3.74 -2.64
C VAL A 297 33.85 -3.85 -1.29
N VAL A 298 33.46 -2.72 -0.72
CA VAL A 298 32.66 -2.67 0.51
C VAL A 298 31.20 -2.47 0.17
N ASP A 299 30.36 -3.48 0.41
CA ASP A 299 28.91 -3.36 0.32
C ASP A 299 28.42 -2.56 1.53
N ARG A 300 27.84 -1.37 1.33
CA ARG A 300 27.37 -0.49 2.42
C ARG A 300 25.85 -0.36 2.46
N ASN A 301 25.31 -0.30 3.67
CA ASN A 301 23.95 0.14 3.91
C ASN A 301 23.92 1.68 3.81
N MET A 302 23.27 2.23 2.79
CA MET A 302 23.14 3.68 2.61
C MET A 302 22.44 4.40 3.78
N LEU A 303 21.45 3.74 4.41
CA LEU A 303 20.64 4.36 5.46
C LEU A 303 21.37 4.39 6.80
N THR A 304 22.17 3.38 7.10
CA THR A 304 22.87 3.26 8.39
C THR A 304 24.38 3.46 8.27
N LYS A 305 24.92 3.56 7.05
CA LYS A 305 26.35 3.57 6.70
C LYS A 305 27.15 2.34 7.20
N ALA A 306 26.46 1.30 7.64
CA ALA A 306 27.10 0.06 8.11
C ALA A 306 27.58 -0.80 6.93
N ASP A 307 28.72 -1.46 7.08
CA ASP A 307 29.20 -2.43 6.12
C ASP A 307 28.34 -3.70 6.20
N LEU A 308 27.90 -4.21 5.04
CA LEU A 308 26.98 -5.33 4.90
C LEU A 308 27.71 -6.67 4.78
N ARG A 309 28.96 -6.67 4.31
CA ARG A 309 29.84 -7.84 4.39
C ARG A 309 30.47 -7.88 5.78
N ARG A 310 30.04 -8.83 6.61
CA ARG A 310 30.85 -9.25 7.77
C ARG A 310 32.13 -9.89 7.22
N THR A 311 33.25 -9.19 7.32
CA THR A 311 34.55 -9.83 7.35
C THR A 311 34.67 -10.58 8.68
N ASP A 312 34.20 -11.82 8.72
CA ASP A 312 34.67 -12.77 9.74
C ASP A 312 36.12 -13.13 9.40
N SER A 313 37.05 -12.20 9.61
CA SER A 313 38.45 -12.54 9.88
C SER A 313 38.56 -12.87 11.36
N GLY A 314 37.89 -13.97 11.74
CA GLY A 314 38.06 -14.61 13.03
C GLY A 314 39.46 -15.22 13.09
N ASN A 315 40.29 -14.60 13.92
CA ASN A 315 41.57 -15.09 14.42
C ASN A 315 41.50 -16.62 14.69
N ARG A 316 42.29 -17.41 13.96
CA ARG A 316 42.68 -18.77 14.33
C ARG A 316 44.20 -18.83 14.37
#